data_AF-A0A920G3B9-F1
#
_entry.id   AF-A0A920G3B9-F1
#
_cell.length_a   1.000
_cell.length_b   1.000
_cell.length_c   1.000
_cell.angle_alpha   90.00
_cell.angle_beta   90.00
_cell.angle_gamma   90.00
#
_symmetry.space_group_name_H-M   'P 1'
#
loop_
_entity.id
_entity.type
_entity.pdbx_description
1 polymer ?
#
loop_
_entity_poly.entity_id
_entity_poly.type
_entity_poly.pdbx_seq_one_letter_code
_entity_poly.pdbx_strand_id
1 'polypeptide(L)'
;MQIAGLLAGILLAATVGTDAGMAAMTTAQGLTQDAQLRYSRSNEAEADRVGLRTLYNAGMDPYAAPQMFERMYAATRYSQTDRVPEFLRTHPLSEKRIADTRARAMQYPRRIRSVSLDYQLMRARVAVKAIRTPEEAVAMFRSALEGESISDAPPPTAGAGANRAGRADEAALALDSIWSDDRNRIEYVIAGAEIDLARGDARGRQHPRAALDTIAGKSPADDVLCQRAAAVRLAAFGGGSVAGTISPGHHRSGTVVPAGRSTRTGR
;
A
#
# COMPACT_ATOMS: atom_id res chain seq x y z
N MET A 1 -2.00 30.78 -24.04
CA MET A 1 -2.51 32.16 -24.00
C MET A 1 -1.84 33.08 -22.96
N GLN A 2 -0.81 32.65 -22.22
CA GLN A 2 -0.17 33.50 -21.18
C GLN A 2 0.55 34.74 -21.76
N ILE A 3 1.09 34.64 -22.99
CA ILE A 3 1.84 35.72 -23.65
C ILE A 3 0.92 36.87 -24.09
N ALA A 4 -0.32 36.56 -24.51
CA ALA A 4 -1.28 37.57 -24.94
C ALA A 4 -1.81 38.44 -23.78
N GLY A 5 -2.03 37.85 -22.60
CA GLY A 5 -2.45 38.57 -21.40
C GLY A 5 -1.36 39.50 -20.85
N LEU A 6 -0.08 39.08 -20.95
CA LEU A 6 1.06 39.90 -20.55
C LEU A 6 1.24 41.10 -21.48
N LEU A 7 1.12 40.90 -22.80
CA LEU A 7 1.23 41.96 -23.81
C LEU A 7 0.10 42.99 -23.68
N ALA A 8 -1.14 42.54 -23.44
CA ALA A 8 -2.26 43.45 -23.22
C ALA A 8 -2.11 44.27 -21.92
N GLY A 9 -1.56 43.67 -20.85
CA GLY A 9 -1.28 44.37 -19.59
C GLY A 9 -0.18 45.43 -19.71
N ILE A 10 0.89 45.14 -20.47
CA ILE A 10 1.96 46.11 -20.75
C ILE A 10 1.46 47.28 -21.61
N LEU A 11 0.62 46.99 -22.62
CA LEU A 11 0.04 48.03 -23.49
C LEU A 11 -0.91 48.96 -22.72
N LEU A 12 -1.74 48.43 -21.82
CA LEU A 12 -2.63 49.24 -20.98
C LEU A 12 -1.83 50.07 -19.95
N ALA A 13 -0.79 49.52 -19.33
CA ALA A 13 0.08 50.26 -18.42
C ALA A 13 0.75 51.47 -19.08
N ALA A 14 1.06 51.37 -20.38
CA ALA A 14 1.64 52.45 -21.17
C ALA A 14 0.65 53.56 -21.55
N THR A 15 -0.67 53.30 -21.51
CA THR A 15 -1.70 54.24 -22.03
C THR A 15 -2.62 54.84 -20.97
N VAL A 16 -2.88 54.16 -19.85
CA VAL A 16 -3.88 54.59 -18.83
C VAL A 16 -3.29 54.85 -17.44
N GLY A 17 -1.96 54.79 -17.29
CA GLY A 17 -1.26 55.05 -16.02
C GLY A 17 -0.90 53.76 -15.27
N THR A 18 0.11 53.87 -14.39
CA THR A 18 0.71 52.74 -13.66
C THR A 18 -0.31 51.95 -12.83
N ASP A 19 -1.29 52.62 -12.23
CA ASP A 19 -2.30 51.99 -11.38
C ASP A 19 -3.31 51.15 -12.19
N ALA A 20 -3.73 51.65 -13.36
CA ALA A 20 -4.59 50.91 -14.27
C ALA A 20 -3.86 49.71 -14.91
N GLY A 21 -2.57 49.86 -15.20
CA GLY A 21 -1.70 48.78 -15.65
C GLY A 21 -1.53 47.67 -14.61
N MET A 22 -1.26 48.04 -13.35
CA MET A 22 -1.15 47.08 -12.24
C MET A 22 -2.48 46.36 -11.98
N ALA A 23 -3.61 47.07 -12.01
CA ALA A 23 -4.94 46.46 -11.86
C ALA A 23 -5.27 45.47 -13.00
N ALA A 24 -4.88 45.79 -14.24
CA ALA A 24 -5.04 44.87 -15.37
C ALA A 24 -4.15 43.63 -15.21
N MET A 25 -2.92 43.79 -14.73
CA MET A 25 -2.00 42.67 -14.49
C MET A 25 -2.49 41.74 -13.37
N THR A 26 -2.95 42.26 -12.24
CA THR A 26 -3.51 41.45 -11.14
C THR A 26 -4.78 40.72 -11.58
N THR A 27 -5.64 41.38 -12.35
CA THR A 27 -6.84 40.76 -12.93
C THR A 27 -6.46 39.64 -13.91
N ALA A 28 -5.50 39.88 -14.80
CA ALA A 28 -5.03 38.85 -15.73
C ALA A 28 -4.44 37.64 -14.99
N GLN A 29 -3.63 37.88 -13.94
CA GLN A 29 -3.12 36.82 -13.07
C GLN A 29 -4.26 36.03 -12.41
N GLY A 30 -5.26 36.72 -11.84
CA GLY A 30 -6.45 36.10 -11.25
C GLY A 30 -7.23 35.22 -12.24
N LEU A 31 -7.44 35.71 -13.47
CA LEU A 31 -8.12 34.95 -14.53
C LEU A 31 -7.33 33.70 -14.93
N THR A 32 -6.00 33.78 -15.00
CA THR A 32 -5.17 32.62 -15.33
C THR A 32 -5.19 31.56 -14.23
N GLN A 33 -5.18 31.97 -12.96
CA GLN A 33 -5.31 31.06 -11.82
C GLN A 33 -6.69 30.39 -11.79
N ASP A 34 -7.77 31.14 -12.00
CA ASP A 34 -9.13 30.57 -12.08
C ASP A 34 -9.24 29.55 -13.21
N ALA A 35 -8.70 29.86 -14.39
CA ALA A 35 -8.70 28.94 -15.52
C ALA A 35 -7.96 27.63 -15.20
N GLN A 36 -6.83 27.69 -14.49
CA GLN A 36 -6.10 26.50 -14.04
C GLN A 36 -6.91 25.68 -13.03
N LEU A 37 -7.54 26.33 -12.06
CA LEU A 37 -8.40 25.67 -11.07
C LEU A 37 -9.61 24.99 -11.73
N ARG A 38 -10.24 25.66 -12.71
CA ARG A 38 -11.35 25.09 -13.48
C ARG A 38 -10.92 23.87 -14.28
N TYR A 39 -9.76 23.92 -14.94
CA TYR A 39 -9.20 22.77 -15.66
C TYR A 39 -8.92 21.59 -14.72
N SER A 40 -8.35 21.86 -13.55
CA SER A 40 -8.14 20.82 -12.52
C SER A 40 -9.46 20.16 -12.10
N ARG A 41 -10.49 20.96 -11.81
CA ARG A 41 -11.83 20.45 -11.44
C ARG A 41 -12.49 19.65 -12.57
N SER A 42 -12.33 20.05 -13.83
CA SER A 42 -12.85 19.26 -14.96
C SER A 42 -12.11 17.93 -15.13
N ASN A 43 -10.80 17.90 -14.86
CA ASN A 43 -10.03 16.67 -14.89
C ASN A 43 -10.46 15.70 -13.80
N GLU A 44 -10.73 16.20 -12.59
CA GLU A 44 -11.25 15.37 -11.51
C GLU A 44 -12.61 14.76 -11.86
N ALA A 45 -13.53 15.57 -12.41
CA ALA A 45 -14.85 15.08 -12.82
C ALA A 45 -14.75 14.01 -13.93
N GLU A 46 -13.84 14.19 -14.88
CA GLU A 46 -13.61 13.20 -15.93
C GLU A 46 -12.96 11.93 -15.37
N ALA A 47 -12.00 12.07 -14.45
CA ALA A 47 -11.38 10.95 -13.76
C ALA A 47 -12.41 10.16 -12.92
N ASP A 48 -13.29 10.84 -12.19
CA ASP A 48 -14.36 10.22 -11.41
C ASP A 48 -15.35 9.46 -12.32
N ARG A 49 -15.70 10.05 -13.48
CA ARG A 49 -16.56 9.42 -14.49
C ARG A 49 -15.94 8.16 -15.09
N VAL A 50 -14.69 8.26 -15.55
CA VAL A 50 -13.96 7.13 -16.15
C VAL A 50 -13.70 6.06 -15.10
N GLY A 51 -13.29 6.45 -13.90
CA GLY A 51 -13.03 5.55 -12.77
C GLY A 51 -14.26 4.75 -12.37
N LEU A 52 -15.43 5.39 -12.27
CA LEU A 52 -16.69 4.70 -11.97
C LEU A 52 -17.07 3.68 -13.05
N ARG A 53 -16.90 4.03 -14.33
CA ARG A 53 -17.13 3.09 -15.44
C ARG A 53 -16.16 1.91 -15.38
N THR A 54 -14.88 2.16 -15.11
CA THR A 54 -13.87 1.11 -14.95
C THR A 54 -14.21 0.20 -13.77
N LEU A 55 -14.62 0.77 -12.64
CA LEU A 55 -15.06 0.04 -11.44
C LEU A 55 -16.23 -0.90 -11.78
N TYR A 56 -17.24 -0.39 -12.47
CA TYR A 56 -18.37 -1.20 -12.93
C TYR A 56 -17.92 -2.31 -13.89
N ASN A 57 -17.11 -1.99 -14.90
CA ASN A 57 -16.62 -2.97 -15.87
C ASN A 57 -15.76 -4.07 -15.22
N ALA A 58 -15.05 -3.74 -14.14
CA ALA A 58 -14.25 -4.69 -13.37
C ALA A 58 -15.05 -5.63 -12.46
N GLY A 59 -16.39 -5.57 -12.48
CA GLY A 59 -17.20 -6.45 -11.62
C GLY A 59 -17.50 -5.88 -10.23
N MET A 60 -17.08 -4.64 -9.93
CA MET A 60 -17.18 -4.05 -8.60
C MET A 60 -18.50 -3.29 -8.38
N ASP A 61 -18.82 -2.98 -7.12
CA ASP A 61 -20.01 -2.18 -6.77
C ASP A 61 -19.80 -0.71 -7.18
N PRO A 62 -20.56 -0.16 -8.14
CA PRO A 62 -20.45 1.25 -8.51
C PRO A 62 -20.78 2.20 -7.34
N TYR A 63 -21.56 1.76 -6.35
CA TYR A 63 -21.87 2.55 -5.16
C TYR A 63 -20.72 2.60 -4.14
N ALA A 64 -19.68 1.77 -4.29
CA ALA A 64 -18.52 1.79 -3.39
C ALA A 64 -17.67 3.05 -3.55
N ALA A 65 -17.59 3.62 -4.75
CA ALA A 65 -16.84 4.85 -5.02
C ALA A 65 -17.38 6.07 -4.23
N PRO A 66 -18.68 6.44 -4.32
CA PRO A 66 -19.20 7.56 -3.52
C PRO A 66 -19.14 7.28 -2.01
N GLN A 67 -19.36 6.04 -1.57
CA GLN A 67 -19.19 5.67 -0.14
C GLN A 67 -17.74 5.86 0.34
N MET A 68 -16.75 5.52 -0.48
CA MET A 68 -15.34 5.75 -0.18
C MET A 68 -15.05 7.26 -0.05
N PHE A 69 -15.60 8.07 -0.97
CA PHE A 69 -15.47 9.52 -0.93
C PHE A 69 -16.12 10.13 0.33
N GLU A 70 -17.30 9.66 0.72
CA GLU A 70 -17.97 10.07 1.96
C GLU A 70 -17.14 9.74 3.20
N ARG A 71 -16.57 8.53 3.28
CA ARG A 71 -15.70 8.11 4.39
C ARG A 71 -14.45 8.98 4.48
N MET A 72 -13.81 9.27 3.35
CA MET A 72 -12.65 10.16 3.32
C MET A 72 -13.03 11.59 3.72
N TYR A 73 -14.14 12.10 3.21
CA TYR A 73 -14.62 13.44 3.54
C TYR A 73 -14.94 13.58 5.04
N ALA A 74 -15.63 12.60 5.62
CA ALA A 74 -15.86 12.53 7.06
C ALA A 74 -14.54 12.49 7.85
N ALA A 75 -13.58 11.65 7.44
CA ALA A 75 -12.28 11.55 8.09
C ALA A 75 -11.50 12.87 8.06
N THR A 76 -11.60 13.67 6.98
CA THR A 76 -10.96 14.98 6.91
C THR A 76 -11.59 16.02 7.83
N ARG A 77 -12.89 15.93 8.14
CA ARG A 77 -13.57 16.89 9.03
C ARG A 77 -13.11 16.78 10.48
N TYR A 78 -12.82 15.56 10.94
CA TYR A 78 -12.37 15.29 12.31
C TYR A 78 -10.85 15.22 12.45
N SER A 79 -10.13 15.39 11.34
CA SER A 79 -8.67 15.39 11.32
C SER A 79 -8.15 16.80 11.55
N GLN A 80 -7.32 16.98 12.59
CA GLN A 80 -6.43 18.14 12.67
C GLN A 80 -5.58 18.18 11.38
N THR A 81 -5.25 19.38 10.89
CA THR A 81 -4.65 19.67 9.56
C THR A 81 -3.52 18.72 9.12
N ASP A 82 -2.77 18.14 10.07
CA ASP A 82 -1.68 17.19 9.81
C ASP A 82 -2.09 15.75 9.47
N ARG A 83 -3.39 15.41 9.54
CA ARG A 83 -3.90 14.06 9.26
C ARG A 83 -4.65 13.94 7.93
N VAL A 84 -4.73 15.01 7.14
CA VAL A 84 -5.31 14.94 5.79
C VAL A 84 -4.36 14.13 4.88
N PRO A 85 -4.82 13.02 4.26
CA PRO A 85 -3.99 12.24 3.34
C PRO A 85 -3.41 13.11 2.23
N GLU A 86 -2.15 12.88 1.87
CA GLU A 86 -1.45 13.63 0.81
C GLU A 86 -2.22 13.62 -0.52
N PHE A 87 -2.85 12.48 -0.83
CA PHE A 87 -3.73 12.35 -2.00
C PHE A 87 -4.82 13.43 -2.06
N LEU A 88 -5.40 13.83 -0.92
CA LEU A 88 -6.45 14.85 -0.88
C LEU A 88 -5.93 16.29 -0.99
N ARG A 89 -4.61 16.48 -0.92
CA ARG A 89 -3.98 17.79 -1.18
C ARG A 89 -3.93 18.09 -2.68
N THR A 90 -3.68 17.06 -3.50
CA THR A 90 -3.69 17.18 -4.96
C THR A 90 -5.07 16.91 -5.56
N HIS A 91 -5.88 16.08 -4.89
CA HIS A 91 -7.22 15.71 -5.31
C HIS A 91 -8.29 16.07 -4.26
N PRO A 92 -8.68 17.35 -4.16
CA PRO A 92 -9.58 17.80 -3.12
C PRO A 92 -10.99 17.22 -3.27
N LEU A 93 -11.48 16.57 -2.21
CA LEU A 93 -12.85 16.10 -2.13
C LEU A 93 -13.81 17.23 -1.75
N SER A 94 -14.97 17.28 -2.40
CA SER A 94 -16.05 18.21 -2.09
C SER A 94 -17.40 17.51 -2.09
N GLU A 95 -18.38 18.12 -1.41
CA GLU A 95 -19.77 17.62 -1.41
C GLU A 95 -20.35 17.53 -2.82
N LYS A 96 -19.98 18.48 -3.70
CA LYS A 96 -20.38 18.45 -5.12
C LYS A 96 -19.83 17.22 -5.86
N ARG A 97 -18.56 16.85 -5.63
CA ARG A 97 -17.97 15.64 -6.23
C ARG A 97 -18.64 14.37 -5.73
N ILE A 98 -18.95 14.30 -4.43
CA ILE A 98 -19.68 13.17 -3.84
C ILE A 98 -21.07 13.05 -4.47
N ALA A 99 -21.81 14.16 -4.56
CA ALA A 99 -23.15 14.18 -5.16
C ALA A 99 -23.14 13.78 -6.64
N ASP A 100 -22.20 14.30 -7.43
CA ASP A 100 -22.06 13.95 -8.86
C ASP A 100 -21.71 12.47 -9.03
N THR A 101 -20.73 11.97 -8.28
CA THR A 101 -20.34 10.55 -8.32
C THR A 101 -21.50 9.64 -7.91
N ARG A 102 -22.28 10.04 -6.90
CA ARG A 102 -23.47 9.30 -6.46
C ARG A 102 -24.55 9.29 -7.53
N ALA A 103 -24.84 10.43 -8.17
CA ALA A 103 -25.81 10.53 -9.26
C ALA A 103 -25.41 9.64 -10.45
N ARG A 104 -24.12 9.56 -10.77
CA ARG A 104 -23.60 8.65 -11.80
C ARG A 104 -23.69 7.19 -11.39
N ALA A 105 -23.41 6.86 -10.14
CA ALA A 105 -23.51 5.48 -9.64
C ALA A 105 -24.94 4.93 -9.79
N MET A 106 -25.96 5.78 -9.64
CA MET A 106 -27.38 5.41 -9.85
C MET A 106 -27.70 4.99 -11.30
N GLN A 107 -26.84 5.30 -12.27
CA GLN A 107 -27.02 4.87 -13.66
C GLN A 107 -26.59 3.42 -13.89
N TYR A 108 -25.95 2.79 -12.90
CA TYR A 108 -25.49 1.40 -12.97
C TYR A 108 -26.30 0.52 -12.01
N PRO A 109 -26.58 -0.74 -12.38
CA PRO A 109 -27.18 -1.68 -11.45
C PRO A 109 -26.21 -1.95 -10.28
N ARG A 110 -26.76 -2.04 -9.08
CA ARG A 110 -25.99 -2.35 -7.88
C ARG A 110 -25.40 -3.76 -7.98
N ARG A 111 -24.14 -3.92 -7.55
CA ARG A 111 -23.48 -5.24 -7.50
C ARG A 111 -23.09 -5.54 -6.07
N ILE A 112 -23.67 -6.61 -5.50
CA ILE A 112 -23.28 -7.09 -4.18
C ILE A 112 -22.17 -8.12 -4.37
N ARG A 113 -21.02 -7.86 -3.76
CA ARG A 113 -19.86 -8.75 -3.77
C ARG A 113 -19.69 -9.34 -2.38
N SER A 114 -19.37 -10.63 -2.33
CA SER A 114 -18.86 -11.24 -1.09
C SER A 114 -17.51 -10.63 -0.73
N VAL A 115 -17.21 -10.64 0.56
CA VAL A 115 -15.90 -10.22 1.07
C VAL A 115 -14.83 -11.14 0.47
N SER A 116 -13.87 -10.56 -0.25
CA SER A 116 -12.73 -11.30 -0.79
C SER A 116 -11.72 -11.56 0.32
N LEU A 117 -11.43 -12.84 0.56
CA LEU A 117 -10.39 -13.23 1.52
C LEU A 117 -9.03 -12.65 1.14
N ASP A 118 -8.65 -12.71 -0.15
CA ASP A 118 -7.41 -12.12 -0.68
C ASP A 118 -7.30 -10.64 -0.34
N TYR A 119 -8.39 -9.88 -0.53
CA TYR A 119 -8.44 -8.46 -0.15
C TYR A 119 -8.22 -8.26 1.35
N GLN A 120 -8.89 -9.05 2.21
CA GLN A 120 -8.74 -8.91 3.65
C GLN A 120 -7.32 -9.26 4.12
N LEU A 121 -6.74 -10.34 3.58
CA LEU A 121 -5.38 -10.75 3.86
C LEU A 121 -4.37 -9.67 3.44
N MET A 122 -4.52 -9.13 2.24
CA MET A 122 -3.64 -8.07 1.74
C MET A 122 -3.79 -6.79 2.55
N ARG A 123 -5.03 -6.33 2.78
CA ARG A 123 -5.33 -5.12 3.57
C ARG A 123 -4.65 -5.18 4.92
N ALA A 124 -4.76 -6.31 5.60
CA ALA A 124 -4.27 -6.43 6.95
C ALA A 124 -2.76 -6.71 6.99
N ARG A 125 -2.17 -7.32 5.96
CA ARG A 125 -0.71 -7.33 5.77
C ARG A 125 -0.15 -5.91 5.61
N VAL A 126 -0.83 -5.06 4.86
CA VAL A 126 -0.47 -3.63 4.72
C VAL A 126 -0.64 -2.90 6.05
N ALA A 127 -1.72 -3.17 6.78
CA ALA A 127 -1.96 -2.58 8.09
C ALA A 127 -0.81 -2.91 9.07
N VAL A 128 -0.42 -4.18 9.18
CA VAL A 128 0.71 -4.61 10.02
C VAL A 128 2.02 -3.94 9.62
N LYS A 129 2.26 -3.75 8.31
CA LYS A 129 3.44 -3.03 7.81
C LYS A 129 3.44 -1.54 8.17
N ALA A 130 2.27 -0.93 8.26
CA ALA A 130 2.12 0.49 8.58
C ALA A 130 2.28 0.77 10.09
N ILE A 131 2.13 -0.25 10.93
CA ILE A 131 2.28 -0.12 12.39
C ILE A 131 3.74 0.18 12.76
N ARG A 132 3.92 1.17 13.64
CA ARG A 132 5.24 1.67 14.02
C ARG A 132 5.88 0.87 15.14
N THR A 133 5.07 0.39 16.09
CA THR A 133 5.57 -0.32 17.27
C THR A 133 5.11 -1.78 17.30
N PRO A 134 5.93 -2.70 17.80
CA PRO A 134 5.54 -4.08 18.09
C PRO A 134 4.24 -4.21 18.90
N GLU A 135 4.04 -3.34 19.90
CA GLU A 135 2.93 -3.40 20.86
C GLU A 135 1.60 -3.05 20.19
N GLU A 136 1.58 -2.05 19.30
CA GLU A 136 0.43 -1.71 18.47
C GLU A 136 0.02 -2.88 17.57
N ALA A 137 1.00 -3.64 17.06
CA ALA A 137 0.74 -4.80 16.22
C ALA A 137 0.09 -5.94 17.00
N VAL A 138 0.50 -6.13 18.27
CA VAL A 138 -0.12 -7.10 19.19
C VAL A 138 -1.53 -6.65 19.62
N ALA A 139 -1.74 -5.36 19.87
CA ALA A 139 -3.06 -4.84 20.22
C ALA A 139 -4.06 -5.01 19.07
N MET A 140 -3.65 -4.68 17.83
CA MET A 140 -4.46 -4.95 16.63
C MET A 140 -4.74 -6.45 16.47
N PHE A 141 -3.75 -7.30 16.73
CA PHE A 141 -3.87 -8.75 16.71
C PHE A 141 -4.91 -9.27 17.71
N ARG A 142 -4.87 -8.84 18.97
CA ARG A 142 -5.80 -9.30 20.01
C ARG A 142 -7.23 -8.87 19.72
N SER A 143 -7.42 -7.60 19.35
CA SER A 143 -8.75 -7.09 18.96
C SER A 143 -9.35 -7.84 17.76
N ALA A 144 -8.51 -8.29 16.82
CA ALA A 144 -8.94 -9.12 15.71
C ALA A 144 -9.40 -10.53 16.15
N LEU A 145 -8.71 -11.15 17.12
CA LEU A 145 -9.07 -12.46 17.65
C LEU A 145 -10.30 -12.42 18.57
N GLU A 146 -10.49 -11.31 19.29
CA GLU A 146 -11.59 -11.10 20.24
C GLU A 146 -12.90 -10.69 19.55
N GLY A 147 -12.88 -10.47 18.23
CA GLY A 147 -14.07 -10.16 17.43
C GLY A 147 -14.64 -8.75 17.67
N GLU A 148 -13.87 -7.85 18.28
CA GLU A 148 -14.34 -6.54 18.77
C GLU A 148 -14.38 -5.42 17.70
N SER A 149 -14.00 -5.67 16.44
CA SER A 149 -13.97 -4.64 15.39
C SER A 149 -14.60 -5.08 14.06
N ILE A 150 -15.26 -4.13 13.39
CA ILE A 150 -16.21 -4.24 12.26
C ILE A 150 -15.53 -4.66 10.92
N SER A 151 -14.44 -5.42 10.97
CA SER A 151 -13.95 -6.13 9.80
C SER A 151 -13.14 -7.34 10.24
N ASP A 152 -13.68 -8.53 10.01
CA ASP A 152 -13.05 -9.84 10.16
C ASP A 152 -11.61 -9.81 9.62
N ALA A 153 -10.64 -9.53 10.49
CA ALA A 153 -9.24 -9.58 10.13
C ALA A 153 -8.80 -11.05 10.22
N PRO A 154 -8.48 -11.69 9.09
CA PRO A 154 -8.29 -13.14 9.08
C PRO A 154 -7.06 -13.55 9.90
N PRO A 155 -7.01 -14.76 10.48
CA PRO A 155 -5.91 -15.22 11.34
C PRO A 155 -4.46 -15.07 10.80
N PRO A 156 -4.17 -15.00 9.47
CA PRO A 156 -2.81 -14.71 8.97
C PRO A 156 -2.30 -13.32 9.32
N THR A 157 -3.21 -12.37 9.48
CA THR A 157 -2.90 -10.97 9.78
C THR A 157 -2.53 -10.84 11.24
N ALA A 158 -3.20 -11.65 12.03
CA ALA A 158 -2.98 -11.95 13.41
C ALA A 158 -1.55 -12.50 13.61
N GLY A 159 -1.18 -13.52 12.83
CA GLY A 159 0.18 -14.08 12.80
C GLY A 159 1.25 -13.08 12.35
N ALA A 160 0.98 -12.25 11.33
CA ALA A 160 1.92 -11.22 10.87
C ALA A 160 2.22 -10.17 11.97
N GLY A 161 1.20 -9.75 12.73
CA GLY A 161 1.36 -8.82 13.85
C GLY A 161 2.17 -9.42 15.01
N ALA A 162 1.84 -10.65 15.41
CA ALA A 162 2.58 -11.38 16.44
C ALA A 162 4.05 -11.63 16.05
N ASN A 163 4.32 -11.90 14.77
CA ASN A 163 5.68 -12.05 14.26
C ASN A 163 6.50 -10.76 14.41
N ARG A 164 5.91 -9.60 14.05
CA ARG A 164 6.55 -8.27 14.22
C ARG A 164 6.87 -7.96 15.69
N ALA A 165 6.16 -8.59 16.63
CA ALA A 165 6.37 -8.43 18.05
C ALA A 165 7.27 -9.49 18.69
N GLY A 166 7.98 -10.28 17.88
CA GLY A 166 8.86 -11.35 18.39
C GLY A 166 8.12 -12.52 19.01
N ARG A 167 6.79 -12.59 18.88
CA ARG A 167 5.93 -13.67 19.38
C ARG A 167 5.68 -14.70 18.28
N ALA A 168 6.77 -15.20 17.70
CA ALA A 168 6.72 -16.04 16.51
C ALA A 168 6.07 -17.42 16.77
N ASP A 169 6.09 -17.91 18.02
CA ASP A 169 5.37 -19.13 18.42
C ASP A 169 3.86 -18.97 18.31
N GLU A 170 3.32 -17.86 18.81
CA GLU A 170 1.89 -17.57 18.73
C GLU A 170 1.44 -17.29 17.30
N ALA A 171 2.29 -16.61 16.53
CA ALA A 171 2.06 -16.44 15.10
C ALA A 171 1.97 -17.78 14.37
N ALA A 172 2.81 -18.74 14.75
CA ALA A 172 2.77 -20.08 14.18
C ALA A 172 1.45 -20.79 14.52
N LEU A 173 1.02 -20.78 15.78
CA LEU A 173 -0.24 -21.39 16.22
C LEU A 173 -1.46 -20.77 15.52
N ALA A 174 -1.50 -19.44 15.38
CA ALA A 174 -2.58 -18.74 14.70
C ALA A 174 -2.63 -19.03 13.19
N LEU A 175 -1.48 -19.32 12.58
CA LEU A 175 -1.42 -19.73 11.18
C LEU A 175 -1.78 -21.21 11.02
N ASP A 176 -1.34 -22.08 11.93
CA ASP A 176 -1.62 -23.51 11.88
C ASP A 176 -3.12 -23.82 12.02
N SER A 177 -3.87 -22.99 12.77
CA SER A 177 -5.33 -23.15 12.95
C SER A 177 -6.15 -22.96 11.67
N ILE A 178 -5.59 -22.31 10.65
CA ILE A 178 -6.24 -22.05 9.36
C ILE A 178 -5.49 -22.66 8.17
N TRP A 179 -4.27 -23.16 8.42
CA TRP A 179 -3.40 -23.72 7.39
C TRP A 179 -4.04 -24.93 6.70
N SER A 180 -4.87 -25.69 7.43
CA SER A 180 -5.56 -26.88 6.92
C SER A 180 -6.43 -26.60 5.70
N ASP A 181 -7.02 -25.41 5.63
CA ASP A 181 -8.10 -25.09 4.71
C ASP A 181 -7.59 -24.79 3.30
N ASP A 182 -6.39 -24.20 3.19
CA ASP A 182 -5.77 -23.84 1.91
C ASP A 182 -4.23 -23.76 2.00
N ARG A 183 -3.57 -24.92 2.03
CA ARG A 183 -2.11 -25.07 2.27
C ARG A 183 -1.21 -24.42 1.22
N ASN A 184 -1.74 -24.16 0.02
CA ASN A 184 -0.96 -23.67 -1.13
C ASN A 184 -1.18 -22.19 -1.41
N ARG A 185 -2.02 -21.53 -0.60
CA ARG A 185 -2.25 -20.10 -0.67
C ARG A 185 -0.95 -19.32 -0.44
N ILE A 186 -0.61 -18.45 -1.39
CA ILE A 186 0.67 -17.73 -1.37
C ILE A 186 0.83 -16.87 -0.12
N GLU A 187 -0.25 -16.26 0.38
CA GLU A 187 -0.24 -15.45 1.60
C GLU A 187 0.15 -16.28 2.83
N TYR A 188 -0.32 -17.53 2.90
CA TYR A 188 -0.04 -18.43 4.03
C TYR A 188 1.39 -18.93 3.92
N VAL A 189 1.78 -19.41 2.73
CA VAL A 189 3.16 -19.84 2.43
C VAL A 189 4.18 -18.77 2.82
N ILE A 190 3.90 -17.51 2.44
CA ILE A 190 4.73 -16.37 2.79
C ILE A 190 4.72 -16.11 4.31
N ALA A 191 3.56 -16.09 4.96
CA ALA A 191 3.48 -15.85 6.39
C ALA A 191 4.21 -16.93 7.20
N GLY A 192 4.06 -18.20 6.82
CA GLY A 192 4.76 -19.34 7.42
C GLY A 192 6.27 -19.19 7.31
N ALA A 193 6.77 -18.87 6.11
CA ALA A 193 8.18 -18.60 5.88
C ALA A 193 8.71 -17.42 6.73
N GLU A 194 7.95 -16.32 6.84
CA GLU A 194 8.33 -15.17 7.69
C GLU A 194 8.37 -15.55 9.19
N ILE A 195 7.46 -16.41 9.65
CA ILE A 195 7.43 -16.88 11.04
C ILE A 195 8.61 -17.82 11.32
N ASP A 196 8.90 -18.74 10.40
CA ASP A 196 10.00 -19.70 10.57
C ASP A 196 11.36 -19.01 10.62
N LEU A 197 11.54 -17.97 9.79
CA LEU A 197 12.70 -17.08 9.84
C LEU A 197 12.83 -16.41 11.21
N ALA A 198 11.74 -15.89 11.77
CA ALA A 198 11.76 -15.20 13.06
C ALA A 198 12.02 -16.15 14.24
N ARG A 199 11.57 -17.41 14.16
CA ARG A 199 11.85 -18.44 15.16
C ARG A 199 13.30 -18.92 15.14
N GLY A 200 14.04 -18.64 14.06
CA GLY A 200 15.31 -19.32 13.77
C GLY A 200 15.13 -20.82 13.48
N ASP A 201 13.88 -21.27 13.31
CA ASP A 201 13.52 -22.66 13.02
C ASP A 201 13.11 -22.79 11.56
N ALA A 202 14.02 -22.41 10.66
CA ALA A 202 13.85 -22.57 9.22
C ALA A 202 13.81 -24.05 8.77
N ARG A 203 13.88 -25.00 9.72
CA ARG A 203 13.78 -26.45 9.50
C ARG A 203 12.40 -27.01 9.91
N GLY A 204 11.66 -26.33 10.78
CA GLY A 204 10.42 -26.81 11.40
C GLY A 204 9.26 -27.01 10.42
N ARG A 205 9.03 -26.09 9.47
CA ARG A 205 7.99 -26.26 8.44
C ARG A 205 8.59 -26.44 7.06
N GLN A 206 8.72 -27.70 6.64
CA GLN A 206 9.25 -28.06 5.32
C GLN A 206 8.33 -27.57 4.18
N HIS A 207 7.03 -27.48 4.42
CA HIS A 207 6.02 -27.17 3.41
C HIS A 207 6.02 -25.70 2.94
N PRO A 208 5.96 -24.67 3.81
CA PRO A 208 6.10 -23.26 3.39
C PRO A 208 7.38 -23.02 2.58
N ARG A 209 8.50 -23.61 2.99
CA ARG A 209 9.77 -23.49 2.27
C ARG A 209 9.70 -24.07 0.87
N ALA A 210 9.27 -25.33 0.74
CA ALA A 210 9.16 -26.01 -0.56
C ALA A 210 8.16 -25.31 -1.49
N ALA A 211 7.03 -24.84 -0.94
CA ALA A 211 6.04 -24.08 -1.68
C ALA A 211 6.59 -22.73 -2.16
N LEU A 212 7.29 -21.98 -1.29
CA LEU A 212 7.89 -20.70 -1.65
C LEU A 212 8.97 -20.87 -2.73
N ASP A 213 9.80 -21.90 -2.63
CA ASP A 213 10.80 -22.25 -3.63
C ASP A 213 10.18 -22.58 -5.00
N THR A 214 9.07 -23.33 -4.98
CA THR A 214 8.32 -23.67 -6.18
C THR A 214 7.70 -22.43 -6.82
N ILE A 215 7.12 -21.54 -6.01
CA ILE A 215 6.48 -20.30 -6.50
C ILE A 215 7.54 -19.35 -7.06
N ALA A 216 8.65 -19.14 -6.35
CA ALA A 216 9.75 -18.29 -6.82
C ALA A 216 10.38 -18.84 -8.11
N GLY A 217 10.51 -20.16 -8.25
CA GLY A 217 11.00 -20.79 -9.48
C GLY A 217 10.07 -20.59 -10.69
N LYS A 218 8.75 -20.49 -10.47
CA LYS A 218 7.76 -20.19 -11.52
C LYS A 218 7.70 -18.69 -11.86
N SER A 219 8.13 -17.83 -10.95
CA SER A 219 8.09 -16.37 -11.06
C SER A 219 9.47 -15.73 -10.93
N PRO A 220 10.45 -16.05 -11.80
CA PRO A 220 11.83 -15.59 -11.64
C PRO A 220 12.01 -14.08 -11.78
N ALA A 221 11.02 -13.36 -12.35
CA ALA A 221 11.00 -11.90 -12.44
C ALA A 221 10.50 -11.22 -11.15
N ASP A 222 9.94 -11.96 -10.20
CA ASP A 222 9.49 -11.41 -8.92
C ASP A 222 10.64 -11.42 -7.90
N ASP A 223 11.37 -10.30 -7.86
CA ASP A 223 12.52 -10.10 -6.99
C ASP A 223 12.16 -10.26 -5.50
N VAL A 224 10.95 -9.86 -5.09
CA VAL A 224 10.51 -9.96 -3.70
C VAL A 224 10.34 -11.44 -3.30
N LEU A 225 9.69 -12.24 -4.13
CA LEU A 225 9.52 -13.68 -3.87
C LEU A 225 10.86 -14.42 -3.90
N CYS A 226 11.73 -14.09 -4.85
CA CYS A 226 13.06 -14.68 -4.97
C CYS A 226 13.95 -14.36 -3.76
N GLN A 227 13.98 -13.10 -3.31
CA GLN A 227 14.74 -12.70 -2.11
C GLN A 227 14.25 -13.42 -0.86
N ARG A 228 12.94 -13.59 -0.71
CA ARG A 228 12.34 -14.32 0.42
C ARG A 228 12.70 -15.79 0.40
N ALA A 229 12.58 -16.44 -0.76
CA ALA A 229 12.98 -17.84 -0.92
C ALA A 229 14.47 -18.03 -0.56
N ALA A 230 15.34 -17.13 -1.04
CA ALA A 230 16.76 -17.14 -0.73
C ALA A 230 17.04 -16.96 0.78
N ALA A 231 16.36 -16.04 1.45
CA ALA A 231 16.50 -15.82 2.89
C ALA A 231 16.13 -17.06 3.72
N VAL A 232 15.02 -17.73 3.37
CA VAL A 232 14.58 -18.97 4.03
C VAL A 232 15.59 -20.09 3.81
N ARG A 233 16.13 -20.24 2.58
CA ARG A 233 17.19 -21.22 2.30
C ARG A 233 18.41 -20.96 3.17
N LEU A 234 18.91 -19.72 3.20
CA LEU A 234 20.08 -19.33 3.99
C LEU A 234 19.90 -19.66 5.47
N ALA A 235 18.75 -19.32 6.05
CA ALA A 235 18.45 -19.62 7.45
C ALA A 235 18.35 -21.13 7.73
N ALA A 236 17.88 -21.94 6.78
CA ALA A 236 17.81 -23.40 6.94
C ALA A 236 19.20 -24.08 6.93
N PHE A 237 20.14 -23.52 6.18
CA PHE A 237 21.52 -24.01 6.08
C PHE A 237 22.43 -23.49 7.22
N GLY A 238 22.24 -22.25 7.68
CA GLY A 238 23.03 -21.63 8.74
C GLY A 238 22.32 -21.62 10.10
N GLY A 239 22.55 -22.65 10.93
CA GLY A 239 22.07 -22.69 12.32
C GLY A 239 22.84 -21.74 13.25
N GLY A 240 22.83 -20.43 12.98
CA GLY A 240 23.48 -19.42 13.82
C GLY A 240 22.77 -18.07 13.65
N SER A 241 22.31 -17.51 14.77
CA SER A 241 21.67 -16.19 14.88
C SER A 241 22.38 -15.13 14.03
N VAL A 242 21.68 -14.57 13.05
CA VAL A 242 22.08 -13.33 12.38
C VAL A 242 21.12 -12.25 12.84
N ALA A 243 21.30 -11.81 14.09
CA ALA A 243 20.84 -10.50 14.52
C ALA A 243 21.64 -9.44 13.73
N GLY A 244 21.12 -9.06 12.57
CA GLY A 244 21.73 -8.08 11.69
C GLY A 244 20.65 -7.31 10.94
N THR A 245 20.30 -6.17 11.51
CA THR A 245 19.38 -5.16 10.96
C THR A 245 19.70 -4.90 9.48
N ILE A 246 18.82 -5.32 8.57
CA ILE A 246 18.93 -4.93 7.15
C ILE A 246 18.47 -3.47 7.06
N SER A 247 19.44 -2.56 7.09
CA SER A 247 19.26 -1.16 6.73
C SER A 247 19.30 -1.04 5.20
N PRO A 248 18.34 -0.34 4.55
CA PRO A 248 18.32 -0.25 3.10
C PRO A 248 19.29 0.85 2.64
N GLY A 249 20.40 0.46 2.03
CA GLY A 249 21.19 1.40 1.23
C GLY A 249 22.68 1.13 1.22
N HIS A 250 23.17 0.46 0.18
CA HIS A 250 24.18 0.96 -0.76
C HIS A 250 24.73 -0.21 -1.58
N HIS A 251 24.54 -0.14 -2.89
CA HIS A 251 25.28 -0.94 -3.86
C HIS A 251 26.78 -0.74 -3.65
N ARG A 252 27.51 -1.78 -3.21
CA ARG A 252 28.91 -1.96 -3.60
C ARG A 252 29.20 -3.43 -3.86
N SER A 253 29.55 -3.67 -5.12
CA SER A 253 30.17 -4.87 -5.65
C SER A 253 31.37 -5.31 -4.80
N GLY A 254 31.45 -6.60 -4.46
CA GLY A 254 32.52 -7.17 -3.66
C GLY A 254 32.62 -8.69 -3.85
N THR A 255 33.49 -9.07 -4.78
CA THR A 255 33.98 -10.41 -5.15
C THR A 255 34.08 -11.45 -4.03
N VAL A 256 33.52 -12.64 -4.28
CA VAL A 256 33.73 -13.87 -3.51
C VAL A 256 35.09 -14.48 -3.90
N VAL A 257 35.98 -14.66 -2.91
CA VAL A 257 37.23 -15.43 -3.07
C VAL A 257 37.02 -16.83 -2.49
N PRO A 258 37.33 -17.93 -3.21
CA PRO A 258 37.17 -19.28 -2.67
C PRO A 258 38.34 -19.68 -1.77
N ALA A 259 38.00 -20.28 -0.62
CA ALA A 259 38.96 -20.79 0.37
C ALA A 259 39.79 -21.97 -0.17
N GLY A 260 41.11 -21.87 -0.04
CA GLY A 260 42.08 -22.88 -0.48
C GLY A 260 42.07 -24.16 0.36
N ARG A 261 42.20 -25.28 -0.34
CA ARG A 261 42.39 -26.65 0.18
C ARG A 261 43.76 -26.76 0.87
N SER A 262 43.78 -27.05 2.17
CA SER A 262 45.01 -27.45 2.87
C SER A 262 45.23 -28.96 2.72
N THR A 263 46.33 -29.32 2.09
CA THR A 263 46.80 -30.69 1.87
C THR A 263 47.41 -31.28 3.14
N ARG A 264 46.91 -32.45 3.53
CA ARG A 264 47.46 -33.32 4.58
C ARG A 264 48.74 -33.98 4.06
N THR A 265 49.89 -33.64 4.63
CA THR A 265 51.14 -34.40 4.48
C THR A 265 51.49 -35.04 5.82
N GLY A 266 51.65 -36.37 5.82
CA GLY A 266 52.09 -37.13 6.97
C GLY A 266 53.61 -37.12 7.14
N ARG A 267 54.02 -37.35 8.38
CA ARG A 267 55.06 -38.29 8.81
C ARG A 267 54.81 -38.65 10.26
#